data_AF-F1T6H1-F1
#
_entry.id   AF-F1T6H1-F1
#
_cell.length_a   1.000
_cell.length_b   1.000
_cell.length_c   1.000
_cell.angle_alpha   90.00
_cell.angle_beta   90.00
_cell.angle_gamma   90.00
#
_symmetry.space_group_name_H-M   'P 1'
#
loop_
_entity.id
_entity.type
_entity.pdbx_description
1 polymer ?
#
loop_
_entity_poly.entity_id
_entity_poly.type
_entity_poly.pdbx_seq_one_letter_code
_entity_poly.pdbx_strand_id
1 'polypeptide(L)'
;TKAYEFTTVVKQNVIDATGDQAPEGYVRVTFKAGEHAQVAGGSSKAFDVLSGTKFSEVKTKLPSVTTDEGYTFKGWTPELPQGDTQVNEAASYTAVVLANIIDVTNNPQTPTPQGFVRVTFEAGEGGVLIHNNQTYAQVIYDVKIGNAMPVAPKVKPNEGLKHRDTKDGWTPTLSDVAGEKNATYTAVYYAMSDPAIAEENPALLVSAAPTVNPVHTQTKQITGKGVAGATITVTFPDGATTQTGVVDAHGNFSIEVPSTVQLKQNQIITVVQIEKDKIPESVNVVVTPSKADRFKIPAQRVVVDDKTHLTPSEKDKVKHNLNDANPDVKPAKQTISDNGDASLEFDDGSTLVIPADKLVVERVVPPTPPTPSTPSAPVPTTSDANTHQPLPQGKPALPQTGVNDASPFASLMLGLGGFLGLFGIRRRKKRGDNTTEQDSDNTAQ
;
A
#
# COMPACT_ATOMS: atom_id res chain seq x y z
N THR A 1 26.19 -22.66 78.30
CA THR A 1 25.34 -22.09 77.23
C THR A 1 25.60 -22.86 75.94
N LYS A 2 24.59 -23.55 75.39
CA LYS A 2 24.72 -24.09 74.02
C LYS A 2 24.44 -22.94 73.05
N ALA A 3 25.41 -22.62 72.20
CA ALA A 3 25.17 -21.72 71.08
C ALA A 3 24.32 -22.46 70.05
N TYR A 4 23.18 -21.88 69.67
CA TYR A 4 22.43 -22.33 68.50
C TYR A 4 22.92 -21.50 67.32
N GLU A 5 23.64 -22.14 66.39
CA GLU A 5 23.97 -21.51 65.11
C GLU A 5 22.70 -21.46 64.26
N PHE A 6 22.14 -20.26 64.11
CA PHE A 6 21.07 -20.01 63.16
C PHE A 6 21.67 -19.84 61.76
N THR A 7 21.82 -20.94 61.03
CA THR A 7 22.12 -20.90 59.60
C THR A 7 20.89 -20.38 58.84
N THR A 8 20.92 -19.11 58.48
CA THR A 8 19.89 -18.47 57.64
C THR A 8 19.95 -19.04 56.22
N VAL A 9 19.20 -20.11 55.96
CA VAL A 9 19.07 -20.68 54.61
C VAL A 9 18.25 -19.72 53.75
N VAL A 10 18.90 -19.04 52.82
CA VAL A 10 18.23 -18.23 51.79
C VAL A 10 17.53 -19.19 50.81
N LYS A 11 16.23 -19.44 51.03
CA LYS A 11 15.39 -20.19 50.09
C LYS A 11 15.24 -19.39 48.79
N GLN A 12 15.50 -20.03 47.65
CA GLN A 12 15.19 -19.47 46.33
C GLN A 12 13.71 -19.72 46.01
N ASN A 13 13.04 -18.73 45.41
CA ASN A 13 11.61 -18.80 45.11
C ASN A 13 11.26 -19.81 44.01
N VAL A 14 12.16 -20.03 43.05
CA VAL A 14 12.00 -20.98 41.94
C VAL A 14 13.30 -21.76 41.76
N ILE A 15 13.24 -23.08 41.87
CA ILE A 15 14.36 -24.01 41.68
C ILE A 15 14.02 -25.07 40.64
N ASP A 16 15.05 -25.64 39.99
CA ASP A 16 14.89 -26.82 39.15
C ASP A 16 14.43 -28.02 40.01
N ALA A 17 13.44 -28.78 39.54
CA ALA A 17 13.00 -29.99 40.23
C ALA A 17 14.03 -31.12 40.06
N THR A 18 14.48 -31.73 41.16
CA THR A 18 15.57 -32.73 41.17
C THR A 18 15.19 -34.12 41.72
N GLY A 19 13.91 -34.36 42.00
CA GLY A 19 13.40 -35.66 42.47
C GLY A 19 11.87 -35.75 42.40
N ASP A 20 11.28 -36.89 42.77
CA ASP A 20 9.87 -37.20 42.50
C ASP A 20 8.85 -36.36 43.27
N GLN A 21 9.24 -35.71 44.37
CA GLN A 21 8.39 -34.85 45.20
C GLN A 21 9.01 -33.46 45.35
N ALA A 22 8.18 -32.44 45.53
CA ALA A 22 8.64 -31.09 45.84
C ALA A 22 9.15 -31.00 47.29
N PRO A 23 10.18 -30.18 47.58
CA PRO A 23 10.64 -29.94 48.95
C PRO A 23 9.56 -29.28 49.84
N GLU A 24 9.73 -29.37 51.16
CA GLU A 24 8.77 -28.78 52.11
C GLU A 24 8.60 -27.26 51.92
N GLY A 25 7.33 -26.87 51.71
CA GLY A 25 6.92 -25.48 51.41
C GLY A 25 6.94 -25.12 49.92
N TYR A 26 7.35 -26.04 49.03
CA TYR A 26 7.32 -25.85 47.58
C TYR A 26 6.17 -26.62 46.92
N VAL A 27 5.69 -26.10 45.79
CA VAL A 27 4.73 -26.75 44.89
C VAL A 27 5.31 -26.89 43.49
N ARG A 28 4.97 -27.97 42.79
CA ARG A 28 5.58 -28.30 41.51
C ARG A 28 4.82 -27.69 40.33
N VAL A 29 5.53 -26.92 39.51
CA VAL A 29 5.03 -26.41 38.22
C VAL A 29 5.73 -27.16 37.10
N THR A 30 4.95 -27.83 36.25
CA THR A 30 5.46 -28.67 35.15
C THR A 30 5.07 -28.09 33.80
N PHE A 31 6.05 -27.92 32.92
CA PHE A 31 5.88 -27.55 31.51
C PHE A 31 6.12 -28.78 30.65
N LYS A 32 5.14 -29.19 29.85
CA LYS A 32 5.16 -30.40 29.02
C LYS A 32 5.22 -30.04 27.55
N ALA A 33 5.94 -30.83 26.78
CA ALA A 33 5.80 -30.86 25.33
C ALA A 33 4.35 -31.21 24.96
N GLY A 34 3.83 -30.53 23.94
CA GLY A 34 2.64 -30.96 23.21
C GLY A 34 3.01 -31.79 22.00
N GLU A 35 2.01 -32.17 21.22
CA GLU A 35 2.22 -32.72 19.88
C GLU A 35 2.97 -31.70 19.00
N HIS A 36 3.92 -32.15 18.20
CA HIS A 36 4.81 -31.31 17.38
C HIS A 36 5.63 -30.24 18.12
N ALA A 37 5.91 -30.46 19.41
CA ALA A 37 6.73 -29.58 20.23
C ALA A 37 7.74 -30.35 21.09
N GLN A 38 8.82 -29.67 21.48
CA GLN A 38 9.74 -30.08 22.54
C GLN A 38 10.00 -28.91 23.48
N VAL A 39 10.28 -29.21 24.75
CA VAL A 39 10.72 -28.22 25.74
C VAL A 39 12.20 -28.40 26.06
N ALA A 40 12.88 -27.32 26.44
CA ALA A 40 14.25 -27.41 26.95
C ALA A 40 14.34 -28.41 28.13
N GLY A 41 14.99 -29.56 27.89
CA GLY A 41 15.02 -30.71 28.82
C GLY A 41 14.32 -31.98 28.29
N GLY A 42 13.69 -31.93 27.12
CA GLY A 42 13.06 -33.08 26.45
C GLY A 42 11.54 -32.98 26.42
N SER A 43 10.85 -34.03 26.90
CA SER A 43 9.38 -34.10 26.91
C SER A 43 8.71 -33.25 28.00
N SER A 44 9.45 -32.88 29.05
CA SER A 44 8.97 -31.98 30.10
C SER A 44 10.11 -31.30 30.85
N LYS A 45 9.82 -30.14 31.44
CA LYS A 45 10.68 -29.42 32.39
C LYS A 45 9.83 -29.02 33.59
N ALA A 46 10.30 -29.33 34.80
CA ALA A 46 9.61 -29.00 36.04
C ALA A 46 10.46 -28.11 36.93
N PHE A 47 9.78 -27.21 37.65
CA PHE A 47 10.35 -26.35 38.67
C PHE A 47 9.57 -26.56 39.96
N ASP A 48 10.28 -26.59 41.09
CA ASP A 48 9.67 -26.49 42.39
C ASP A 48 9.65 -25.01 42.80
N VAL A 49 8.47 -24.50 43.11
CA VAL A 49 8.19 -23.07 43.35
C VAL A 49 7.74 -22.89 44.80
N LEU A 50 8.37 -21.99 45.55
CA LEU A 50 8.02 -21.73 46.95
C LEU A 50 6.58 -21.21 47.02
N SER A 51 5.73 -21.80 47.86
CA SER A 51 4.32 -21.41 47.95
C SER A 51 4.17 -19.93 48.29
N GLY A 52 3.32 -19.22 47.54
CA GLY A 52 3.14 -17.76 47.63
C GLY A 52 4.00 -16.94 46.66
N THR A 53 4.93 -17.56 45.93
CA THR A 53 5.74 -16.91 44.87
C THR A 53 4.85 -16.39 43.75
N LYS A 54 5.16 -15.21 43.19
CA LYS A 54 4.41 -14.63 42.07
C LYS A 54 4.73 -15.34 40.76
N PHE A 55 3.72 -15.58 39.92
CA PHE A 55 3.93 -16.22 38.62
C PHE A 55 4.82 -15.39 37.68
N SER A 56 4.89 -14.07 37.87
CA SER A 56 5.85 -13.18 37.20
C SER A 56 7.31 -13.60 37.41
N GLU A 57 7.68 -14.18 38.55
CA GLU A 57 9.01 -14.74 38.80
C GLU A 57 9.22 -16.07 38.06
N VAL A 58 8.24 -16.97 38.09
CA VAL A 58 8.25 -18.24 37.34
C VAL A 58 8.35 -17.99 35.83
N LYS A 59 7.71 -16.92 35.34
CA LYS A 59 7.75 -16.51 33.92
C LYS A 59 9.17 -16.24 33.42
N THR A 60 10.10 -15.80 34.28
CA THR A 60 11.52 -15.60 33.95
C THR A 60 12.30 -16.91 33.74
N LYS A 61 11.73 -18.05 34.13
CA LYS A 61 12.31 -19.40 34.05
C LYS A 61 11.60 -20.32 33.06
N LEU A 62 10.66 -19.80 32.25
CA LEU A 62 9.95 -20.62 31.26
C LEU A 62 10.94 -21.34 30.33
N PRO A 63 10.74 -22.65 30.06
CA PRO A 63 11.57 -23.36 29.10
C PRO A 63 11.29 -22.82 27.70
N SER A 64 12.34 -22.74 26.88
CA SER A 64 12.16 -22.52 25.44
C SER A 64 11.42 -23.71 24.83
N VAL A 65 10.50 -23.44 23.91
CA VAL A 65 9.80 -24.44 23.12
C VAL A 65 10.36 -24.42 21.71
N THR A 66 10.78 -25.58 21.21
CA THR A 66 11.03 -25.82 19.78
C THR A 66 9.85 -26.61 19.20
N THR A 67 9.63 -26.47 17.90
CA THR A 67 8.52 -27.13 17.19
C THR A 67 9.03 -27.91 15.99
N ASP A 68 8.26 -28.91 15.57
CA ASP A 68 8.53 -29.62 14.33
C ASP A 68 8.42 -28.67 13.12
N GLU A 69 9.05 -29.04 12.01
CA GLU A 69 8.93 -28.30 10.76
C GLU A 69 7.45 -28.21 10.34
N GLY A 70 7.03 -27.01 9.91
CA GLY A 70 5.63 -26.76 9.58
C GLY A 70 4.74 -26.36 10.76
N TYR A 71 5.26 -26.25 11.99
CA TYR A 71 4.51 -25.79 13.16
C TYR A 71 5.11 -24.52 13.79
N THR A 72 4.28 -23.77 14.52
CA THR A 72 4.65 -22.58 15.32
C THR A 72 4.08 -22.71 16.72
N PHE A 73 4.87 -22.37 17.73
CA PHE A 73 4.42 -22.29 19.12
C PHE A 73 3.39 -21.17 19.33
N LYS A 74 2.19 -21.53 19.80
CA LYS A 74 1.08 -20.61 20.08
C LYS A 74 1.08 -20.10 21.51
N GLY A 75 1.45 -20.95 22.48
CA GLY A 75 1.34 -20.67 23.90
C GLY A 75 1.15 -21.93 24.73
N TRP A 76 0.62 -21.80 25.94
CA TRP A 76 0.43 -22.90 26.88
C TRP A 76 -1.07 -23.19 27.11
N THR A 77 -1.40 -24.43 27.42
CA THR A 77 -2.72 -24.84 27.93
C THR A 77 -2.58 -25.58 29.28
N PRO A 78 -3.30 -25.17 30.35
CA PRO A 78 -4.12 -23.95 30.47
C PRO A 78 -3.31 -22.67 30.18
N GLU A 79 -3.99 -21.54 29.96
CA GLU A 79 -3.29 -20.27 29.76
C GLU A 79 -2.46 -19.93 31.01
N LEU A 80 -1.26 -19.37 30.81
CA LEU A 80 -0.39 -18.99 31.92
C LEU A 80 -1.02 -17.86 32.74
N PRO A 81 -0.99 -17.91 34.08
CA PRO A 81 -1.42 -16.81 34.94
C PRO A 81 -0.74 -15.49 34.58
N GLN A 82 -1.51 -14.41 34.57
CA GLN A 82 -1.03 -13.08 34.24
C GLN A 82 -0.72 -12.26 35.49
N GLY A 83 0.38 -11.49 35.46
CA GLY A 83 0.78 -10.61 36.56
C GLY A 83 1.28 -11.36 37.79
N ASP A 84 0.81 -10.93 38.96
CA ASP A 84 1.31 -11.33 40.28
C ASP A 84 0.47 -12.43 40.96
N THR A 85 -0.24 -13.26 40.19
CA THR A 85 -0.93 -14.45 40.72
C THR A 85 0.05 -15.31 41.51
N GLN A 86 -0.31 -15.65 42.75
CA GLN A 86 0.53 -16.50 43.59
C GLN A 86 0.43 -17.98 43.20
N VAL A 87 1.57 -18.66 43.17
CA VAL A 87 1.65 -20.10 42.96
C VAL A 87 1.57 -20.79 44.32
N ASN A 88 0.39 -21.32 44.63
CA ASN A 88 0.10 -21.99 45.91
C ASN A 88 -0.24 -23.49 45.76
N GLU A 89 -0.40 -23.97 44.52
CA GLU A 89 -0.79 -25.33 44.18
C GLU A 89 0.07 -25.85 43.01
N ALA A 90 0.13 -27.18 42.86
CA ALA A 90 0.85 -27.80 41.75
C ALA A 90 0.11 -27.57 40.41
N ALA A 91 0.84 -27.25 39.36
CA ALA A 91 0.28 -26.92 38.05
C ALA A 91 1.00 -27.65 36.90
N SER A 92 0.27 -27.94 35.83
CA SER A 92 0.81 -28.54 34.60
C SER A 92 0.34 -27.74 33.39
N TYR A 93 1.28 -27.29 32.58
CA TYR A 93 1.06 -26.54 31.35
C TYR A 93 1.63 -27.31 30.17
N THR A 94 0.82 -27.55 29.14
CA THR A 94 1.24 -28.24 27.91
C THR A 94 1.45 -27.22 26.79
N ALA A 95 2.55 -27.34 26.03
CA ALA A 95 2.80 -26.50 24.88
C ALA A 95 1.73 -26.71 23.80
N VAL A 96 1.16 -25.63 23.29
CA VAL A 96 0.21 -25.63 22.17
C VAL A 96 0.91 -25.05 20.96
N VAL A 97 0.80 -25.75 19.84
CA VAL A 97 1.30 -25.31 18.54
C VAL A 97 0.15 -25.13 17.55
N LEU A 98 0.42 -24.44 16.45
CA LEU A 98 -0.44 -24.40 15.26
C LEU A 98 0.39 -24.81 14.05
N ALA A 99 -0.24 -25.51 13.10
CA ALA A 99 0.34 -25.69 11.78
C ALA A 99 0.52 -24.32 11.11
N ASN A 100 1.61 -24.14 10.36
CA ASN A 100 1.94 -22.90 9.65
C ASN A 100 1.07 -22.69 8.40
N ILE A 101 0.40 -23.75 7.94
CA ILE A 101 -0.60 -23.74 6.87
C ILE A 101 -1.81 -24.48 7.42
N ILE A 102 -2.95 -23.81 7.50
CA ILE A 102 -4.20 -24.37 8.03
C ILE A 102 -5.23 -24.37 6.90
N ASP A 103 -5.66 -25.54 6.44
CA ASP A 103 -6.75 -25.67 5.47
C ASP A 103 -8.09 -25.32 6.15
N VAL A 104 -8.72 -24.25 5.68
CA VAL A 104 -10.03 -23.77 6.14
C VAL A 104 -11.08 -23.81 5.02
N THR A 105 -10.82 -24.52 3.93
CA THR A 105 -11.68 -24.61 2.73
C THR A 105 -13.12 -24.99 3.08
N ASN A 106 -13.29 -25.98 3.97
CA ASN A 106 -14.60 -26.46 4.41
C ASN A 106 -15.20 -25.63 5.56
N ASN A 107 -14.44 -24.71 6.17
CA ASN A 107 -14.86 -23.86 7.29
C ASN A 107 -14.42 -22.38 7.10
N PRO A 108 -14.79 -21.71 5.99
CA PRO A 108 -14.24 -20.40 5.62
C PRO A 108 -14.66 -19.26 6.57
N GLN A 109 -15.63 -19.50 7.45
CA GLN A 109 -16.07 -18.54 8.48
C GLN A 109 -15.24 -18.61 9.77
N THR A 110 -14.30 -19.56 9.88
CA THR A 110 -13.34 -19.61 11.00
C THR A 110 -12.55 -18.31 11.05
N PRO A 111 -12.40 -17.63 12.20
CA PRO A 111 -11.54 -16.46 12.32
C PRO A 111 -10.07 -16.82 12.06
N THR A 112 -9.40 -16.09 11.16
CA THR A 112 -7.96 -16.25 10.90
C THR A 112 -7.15 -16.03 12.18
N PRO A 113 -6.24 -16.94 12.57
CA PRO A 113 -5.44 -16.78 13.78
C PRO A 113 -4.51 -15.54 13.75
N GLN A 114 -4.13 -15.03 14.92
CA GLN A 114 -3.27 -13.85 15.01
C GLN A 114 -1.90 -14.07 14.34
N GLY A 115 -1.53 -13.17 13.43
CA GLY A 115 -0.30 -13.27 12.66
C GLY A 115 -0.30 -14.39 11.61
N PHE A 116 -1.49 -14.83 11.21
CA PHE A 116 -1.75 -15.57 9.97
C PHE A 116 -2.49 -14.65 9.00
N VAL A 117 -2.51 -15.04 7.73
CA VAL A 117 -3.13 -14.32 6.62
C VAL A 117 -3.98 -15.28 5.80
N ARG A 118 -5.11 -14.83 5.27
CA ARG A 118 -5.98 -15.68 4.47
C ARG A 118 -5.56 -15.69 3.00
N VAL A 119 -5.33 -16.89 2.48
CA VAL A 119 -5.04 -17.19 1.08
C VAL A 119 -6.22 -17.95 0.49
N THR A 120 -6.83 -17.40 -0.56
CA THR A 120 -7.89 -18.04 -1.32
C THR A 120 -7.38 -18.35 -2.73
N PHE A 121 -7.52 -19.59 -3.17
CA PHE A 121 -7.43 -19.97 -4.58
C PHE A 121 -8.86 -20.09 -5.14
N GLU A 122 -9.14 -19.47 -6.27
CA GLU A 122 -10.45 -19.51 -6.94
C GLU A 122 -10.34 -20.19 -8.30
N ALA A 123 -11.34 -21.04 -8.61
CA ALA A 123 -11.44 -21.70 -9.90
C ALA A 123 -11.71 -20.71 -11.04
N GLY A 124 -12.35 -19.56 -10.79
CA GLY A 124 -12.95 -18.74 -11.85
C GLY A 124 -14.01 -19.49 -12.66
N GLU A 125 -14.38 -18.96 -13.83
CA GLU A 125 -15.43 -19.57 -14.68
C GLU A 125 -14.93 -20.71 -15.58
N GLY A 126 -13.60 -20.84 -15.76
CA GLY A 126 -13.00 -21.75 -16.75
C GLY A 126 -12.75 -23.19 -16.29
N GLY A 127 -13.11 -23.57 -15.07
CA GLY A 127 -12.85 -24.92 -14.55
C GLY A 127 -13.26 -25.11 -13.09
N VAL A 128 -12.70 -26.15 -12.46
CA VAL A 128 -12.85 -26.44 -11.02
C VAL A 128 -11.49 -26.77 -10.40
N LEU A 129 -11.32 -26.48 -9.12
CA LEU A 129 -10.13 -26.88 -8.36
C LEU A 129 -10.31 -28.31 -7.84
N ILE A 130 -9.26 -29.12 -7.88
CA ILE A 130 -9.19 -30.44 -7.25
C ILE A 130 -8.37 -30.31 -5.97
N HIS A 131 -9.00 -30.61 -4.85
CA HIS A 131 -8.39 -30.59 -3.51
C HIS A 131 -8.93 -31.76 -2.69
N ASN A 132 -8.06 -32.51 -2.01
CA ASN A 132 -8.42 -33.72 -1.25
C ASN A 132 -9.32 -34.71 -2.03
N ASN A 133 -9.05 -34.90 -3.32
CA ASN A 133 -9.84 -35.70 -4.28
C ASN A 133 -11.30 -35.25 -4.50
N GLN A 134 -11.67 -34.03 -4.09
CA GLN A 134 -12.97 -33.41 -4.32
C GLN A 134 -12.83 -32.16 -5.19
N THR A 135 -13.91 -31.75 -5.84
CA THR A 135 -13.94 -30.55 -6.70
C THR A 135 -14.51 -29.35 -5.95
N TYR A 136 -13.81 -28.22 -6.03
CA TYR A 136 -14.14 -26.97 -5.35
C TYR A 136 -14.16 -25.78 -6.32
N ALA A 137 -15.03 -24.80 -6.05
CA ALA A 137 -14.95 -23.48 -6.67
C ALA A 137 -13.85 -22.60 -6.05
N GLN A 138 -13.51 -22.85 -4.78
CA GLN A 138 -12.44 -22.15 -4.07
C GLN A 138 -11.78 -23.08 -3.03
N VAL A 139 -10.47 -22.91 -2.81
CA VAL A 139 -9.68 -23.61 -1.77
C VAL A 139 -9.02 -22.54 -0.91
N ILE A 140 -9.13 -22.64 0.41
CA ILE A 140 -8.79 -21.55 1.34
C ILE A 140 -7.88 -22.05 2.44
N TYR A 141 -6.79 -21.32 2.65
CA TYR A 141 -5.83 -21.56 3.72
C TYR A 141 -5.67 -20.31 4.59
N ASP A 142 -5.51 -20.49 5.90
CA ASP A 142 -4.88 -19.50 6.76
C ASP A 142 -3.39 -19.86 6.88
N VAL A 143 -2.51 -18.96 6.43
CA VAL A 143 -1.06 -19.20 6.31
C VAL A 143 -0.31 -18.28 7.25
N LYS A 144 0.73 -18.77 7.92
CA LYS A 144 1.57 -17.96 8.81
C LYS A 144 2.31 -16.89 8.01
N ILE A 145 2.23 -15.62 8.42
CA ILE A 145 2.91 -14.52 7.72
C ILE A 145 4.42 -14.78 7.68
N GLY A 146 5.01 -14.69 6.49
CA GLY A 146 6.43 -14.97 6.23
C GLY A 146 6.77 -16.43 5.92
N ASN A 147 5.84 -17.38 6.09
CA ASN A 147 6.06 -18.77 5.69
C ASN A 147 5.86 -18.97 4.18
N ALA A 148 6.41 -20.07 3.65
CA ALA A 148 6.17 -20.50 2.29
C ALA A 148 4.67 -20.69 2.00
N MET A 149 4.26 -20.36 0.78
CA MET A 149 2.88 -20.54 0.34
C MET A 149 2.47 -22.03 0.27
N PRO A 150 1.20 -22.36 0.51
CA PRO A 150 0.67 -23.69 0.22
C PRO A 150 0.84 -24.03 -1.27
N VAL A 151 1.02 -25.31 -1.57
CA VAL A 151 0.99 -25.82 -2.93
C VAL A 151 -0.39 -25.51 -3.53
N ALA A 152 -0.39 -24.85 -4.69
CA ALA A 152 -1.63 -24.48 -5.37
C ALA A 152 -2.45 -25.75 -5.70
N PRO A 153 -3.79 -25.71 -5.53
CA PRO A 153 -4.65 -26.83 -5.86
C PRO A 153 -4.62 -27.09 -7.37
N LYS A 154 -4.72 -28.36 -7.77
CA LYS A 154 -4.73 -28.71 -9.20
C LYS A 154 -5.98 -28.14 -9.86
N VAL A 155 -5.86 -27.59 -11.05
CA VAL A 155 -7.01 -27.12 -11.83
C VAL A 155 -7.46 -28.22 -12.79
N LYS A 156 -8.78 -28.45 -12.85
CA LYS A 156 -9.43 -29.18 -13.95
C LYS A 156 -10.16 -28.17 -14.82
N PRO A 157 -9.61 -27.79 -15.98
CA PRO A 157 -10.29 -26.92 -16.93
C PRO A 157 -11.59 -27.54 -17.45
N ASN A 158 -12.51 -26.67 -17.89
CA ASN A 158 -13.64 -27.05 -18.72
C ASN A 158 -13.16 -27.53 -20.10
N GLU A 159 -14.03 -28.19 -20.85
CA GLU A 159 -13.73 -28.68 -22.19
C GLU A 159 -13.27 -27.55 -23.13
N GLY A 160 -12.28 -27.83 -23.97
CA GLY A 160 -11.67 -26.83 -24.86
C GLY A 160 -10.75 -25.80 -24.16
N LEU A 161 -10.58 -25.86 -22.83
CA LEU A 161 -9.67 -24.99 -22.09
C LEU A 161 -8.45 -25.76 -21.56
N LYS A 162 -7.38 -25.02 -21.28
CA LYS A 162 -6.22 -25.48 -20.50
C LYS A 162 -5.88 -24.47 -19.42
N HIS A 163 -5.18 -24.94 -18.39
CA HIS A 163 -4.52 -24.16 -17.35
C HIS A 163 -3.00 -24.37 -17.47
N ARG A 164 -2.19 -23.46 -16.91
CA ARG A 164 -0.74 -23.66 -16.76
C ARG A 164 -0.45 -24.00 -15.29
N ASP A 165 0.13 -25.17 -15.02
CA ASP A 165 0.50 -25.61 -13.65
C ASP A 165 1.75 -24.88 -13.11
N THR A 166 1.88 -23.58 -13.40
CA THR A 166 3.00 -22.69 -13.06
C THR A 166 2.48 -21.41 -12.39
N LYS A 167 3.37 -20.60 -11.79
CA LYS A 167 2.97 -19.42 -11.00
C LYS A 167 2.16 -18.37 -11.79
N ASP A 168 2.40 -18.26 -13.08
CA ASP A 168 1.71 -17.43 -14.07
C ASP A 168 0.35 -17.98 -14.52
N GLY A 169 0.03 -19.24 -14.18
CA GLY A 169 -1.31 -19.80 -14.34
C GLY A 169 -2.34 -19.21 -13.37
N TRP A 170 -1.95 -18.28 -12.50
CA TRP A 170 -2.80 -17.65 -11.50
C TRP A 170 -2.71 -16.13 -11.61
N THR A 171 -3.81 -15.43 -11.35
CA THR A 171 -3.86 -13.97 -11.26
C THR A 171 -4.27 -13.52 -9.85
N PRO A 172 -3.49 -12.66 -9.17
CA PRO A 172 -2.12 -12.25 -9.53
C PRO A 172 -1.16 -13.45 -9.54
N THR A 173 0.05 -13.30 -10.07
CA THR A 173 1.06 -14.37 -10.08
C THR A 173 1.35 -14.88 -8.66
N LEU A 174 1.45 -16.19 -8.46
CA LEU A 174 1.70 -16.77 -7.14
C LEU A 174 3.00 -16.26 -6.51
N SER A 175 2.90 -15.80 -5.26
CA SER A 175 4.07 -15.45 -4.43
C SER A 175 4.74 -16.70 -3.85
N ASP A 176 6.01 -16.62 -3.47
CA ASP A 176 6.72 -17.71 -2.78
C ASP A 176 6.36 -17.81 -1.28
N VAL A 177 6.07 -16.67 -0.65
CA VAL A 177 5.79 -16.55 0.78
C VAL A 177 4.49 -15.77 1.04
N ALA A 178 3.84 -16.06 2.15
CA ALA A 178 2.64 -15.38 2.60
C ALA A 178 2.95 -13.98 3.13
N GLY A 179 2.37 -12.95 2.51
CA GLY A 179 2.52 -11.55 2.92
C GLY A 179 1.66 -11.15 4.12
N GLU A 180 1.62 -9.86 4.42
CA GLU A 180 0.86 -9.31 5.57
C GLU A 180 -0.65 -9.11 5.30
N LYS A 181 -1.09 -9.22 4.04
CA LYS A 181 -2.46 -8.96 3.60
C LYS A 181 -3.07 -10.20 2.94
N ASN A 182 -4.39 -10.38 3.15
CA ASN A 182 -5.15 -11.44 2.50
C ASN A 182 -4.98 -11.39 0.98
N ALA A 183 -4.86 -12.56 0.36
CA ALA A 183 -4.61 -12.71 -1.07
C ALA A 183 -5.64 -13.68 -1.68
N THR A 184 -6.19 -13.29 -2.83
CA THR A 184 -7.01 -14.16 -3.68
C THR A 184 -6.27 -14.38 -4.99
N TYR A 185 -6.16 -15.64 -5.40
CA TYR A 185 -5.51 -16.09 -6.62
C TYR A 185 -6.52 -16.81 -7.49
N THR A 186 -6.91 -16.24 -8.63
CA THR A 186 -7.87 -16.84 -9.56
C THR A 186 -7.13 -17.61 -10.66
N ALA A 187 -7.57 -18.83 -10.97
CA ALA A 187 -6.97 -19.63 -12.04
C ALA A 187 -7.16 -18.96 -13.41
N VAL A 188 -6.08 -18.90 -14.19
CA VAL A 188 -6.05 -18.41 -15.57
C VAL A 188 -6.24 -19.58 -16.52
N TYR A 189 -7.05 -19.36 -17.55
CA TYR A 189 -7.36 -20.32 -18.60
C TYR A 189 -7.05 -19.75 -19.97
N TYR A 190 -6.71 -20.64 -20.89
CA TYR A 190 -6.57 -20.36 -22.31
C TYR A 190 -7.37 -21.39 -23.09
N ALA A 191 -7.94 -20.96 -24.22
CA ALA A 191 -8.53 -21.91 -25.14
C ALA A 191 -7.44 -22.80 -25.74
N MET A 192 -7.76 -24.08 -25.91
CA MET A 192 -7.18 -24.82 -27.02
C MET A 192 -7.82 -24.23 -28.29
N SER A 193 -7.13 -23.31 -28.97
CA SER A 193 -7.42 -23.07 -30.39
C SER A 193 -7.28 -24.40 -31.14
N ASP A 194 -7.84 -24.47 -32.36
CA ASP A 194 -7.85 -25.65 -33.24
C ASP A 194 -6.61 -26.56 -33.00
N PRO A 195 -6.79 -27.81 -32.53
CA PRO A 195 -5.68 -28.67 -32.13
C PRO A 195 -4.63 -28.88 -33.23
N ALA A 196 -5.00 -28.71 -34.51
CA ALA A 196 -4.04 -28.72 -35.63
C ALA A 196 -2.99 -27.60 -35.54
N ILE A 197 -3.38 -26.39 -35.10
CA ILE A 197 -2.46 -25.24 -34.95
C ILE A 197 -1.48 -25.48 -33.79
N ALA A 198 -1.94 -26.16 -32.73
CA ALA A 198 -1.13 -26.44 -31.55
C ALA A 198 0.01 -27.46 -31.82
N GLU A 199 -0.19 -28.39 -32.77
CA GLU A 199 0.85 -29.34 -33.18
C GLU A 199 1.86 -28.72 -34.16
N GLU A 200 1.42 -27.91 -35.13
CA GLU A 200 2.32 -27.30 -36.12
C GLU A 200 3.12 -26.11 -35.56
N ASN A 201 2.52 -25.26 -34.71
CA ASN A 201 3.23 -24.10 -34.14
C ASN A 201 2.66 -23.67 -32.76
N PRO A 202 3.13 -24.28 -31.65
CA PRO A 202 2.64 -23.95 -30.31
C PRO A 202 2.93 -22.51 -29.87
N ALA A 203 3.83 -21.77 -30.53
CA ALA A 203 4.10 -20.37 -30.21
C ALA A 203 2.93 -19.44 -30.59
N LEU A 204 2.04 -19.85 -31.51
CA LEU A 204 0.84 -19.07 -31.87
C LEU A 204 -0.22 -19.05 -30.75
N LEU A 205 -0.10 -19.95 -29.77
CA LEU A 205 -0.96 -20.03 -28.59
C LEU A 205 -0.61 -18.98 -27.53
N VAL A 206 0.48 -18.22 -27.70
CA VAL A 206 0.97 -17.25 -26.72
C VAL A 206 0.80 -15.83 -27.28
N SER A 207 0.28 -14.93 -26.45
CA SER A 207 0.17 -13.50 -26.72
C SER A 207 1.56 -12.90 -26.92
N ALA A 208 1.71 -11.89 -27.77
CA ALA A 208 3.00 -11.16 -27.79
C ALA A 208 3.14 -10.34 -26.50
N ALA A 209 4.28 -10.40 -25.82
CA ALA A 209 4.51 -9.56 -24.65
C ALA A 209 4.37 -8.06 -25.00
N PRO A 210 3.59 -7.28 -24.23
CA PRO A 210 3.45 -5.86 -24.50
C PRO A 210 4.77 -5.13 -24.21
N THR A 211 5.03 -4.04 -24.92
CA THR A 211 6.11 -3.12 -24.57
C THR A 211 5.51 -1.89 -23.89
N VAL A 212 6.18 -1.36 -22.87
CA VAL A 212 5.71 -0.21 -22.09
C VAL A 212 6.77 0.88 -22.16
N ASN A 213 6.34 2.12 -22.40
CA ASN A 213 7.21 3.29 -22.39
C ASN A 213 7.73 3.57 -20.97
N PRO A 214 8.86 4.28 -20.80
CA PRO A 214 9.43 4.56 -19.47
C PRO A 214 8.42 5.21 -18.52
N VAL A 215 8.33 4.68 -17.29
CA VAL A 215 7.43 5.19 -16.24
C VAL A 215 8.25 5.83 -15.11
N HIS A 216 7.78 6.98 -14.64
CA HIS A 216 8.35 7.75 -13.56
C HIS A 216 7.30 8.16 -12.52
N THR A 217 7.75 8.65 -11.37
CA THR A 217 6.95 9.16 -10.23
C THR A 217 5.80 10.11 -10.58
N GLN A 218 5.92 10.88 -11.67
CA GLN A 218 4.92 11.84 -12.12
C GLN A 218 4.06 11.37 -13.30
N THR A 219 4.31 10.17 -13.85
CA THR A 219 3.58 9.64 -15.01
C THR A 219 2.07 9.62 -14.76
N LYS A 220 1.30 10.13 -15.73
CA LYS A 220 -0.18 10.19 -15.68
C LYS A 220 -0.87 9.14 -16.54
N GLN A 221 -0.17 8.58 -17.53
CA GLN A 221 -0.69 7.54 -18.41
C GLN A 221 0.40 6.49 -18.65
N ILE A 222 0.07 5.22 -18.42
CA ILE A 222 0.90 4.09 -18.81
C ILE A 222 0.65 3.84 -20.29
N THR A 223 1.67 4.06 -21.12
CA THR A 223 1.59 3.98 -22.59
C THR A 223 2.55 2.92 -23.13
N GLY A 224 2.28 2.39 -24.31
CA GLY A 224 3.14 1.37 -24.91
C GLY A 224 2.61 0.79 -26.21
N LYS A 225 3.19 -0.33 -26.64
CA LYS A 225 2.73 -1.11 -27.78
C LYS A 225 2.24 -2.50 -27.39
N GLY A 226 1.24 -2.99 -28.12
CA GLY A 226 0.70 -4.33 -28.02
C GLY A 226 0.11 -4.82 -29.34
N VAL A 227 -0.54 -5.98 -29.32
CA VAL A 227 -1.29 -6.51 -30.48
C VAL A 227 -2.63 -5.79 -30.59
N ALA A 228 -2.92 -5.25 -31.78
CA ALA A 228 -4.15 -4.49 -32.04
C ALA A 228 -5.41 -5.27 -31.67
N GLY A 229 -6.33 -4.63 -30.92
CA GLY A 229 -7.55 -5.25 -30.41
C GLY A 229 -7.38 -6.14 -29.17
N ALA A 230 -6.16 -6.36 -28.67
CA ALA A 230 -5.92 -7.03 -27.39
C ALA A 230 -6.35 -6.15 -26.21
N THR A 231 -6.69 -6.78 -25.09
CA THR A 231 -6.95 -6.09 -23.82
C THR A 231 -5.64 -5.97 -23.05
N ILE A 232 -5.34 -4.76 -22.56
CA ILE A 232 -4.25 -4.50 -21.61
C ILE A 232 -4.84 -4.35 -20.21
N THR A 233 -4.29 -5.08 -19.25
CA THR A 233 -4.56 -4.93 -17.82
C THR A 233 -3.31 -4.40 -17.12
N VAL A 234 -3.42 -3.29 -16.40
CA VAL A 234 -2.36 -2.68 -15.61
C VAL A 234 -2.66 -2.86 -14.13
N THR A 235 -1.74 -3.47 -13.39
CA THR A 235 -1.78 -3.58 -11.93
C THR A 235 -0.79 -2.60 -11.32
N PHE A 236 -1.29 -1.71 -10.47
CA PHE A 236 -0.51 -0.66 -9.83
C PHE A 236 0.23 -1.15 -8.57
N PRO A 237 1.21 -0.39 -8.04
CA PRO A 237 2.11 -0.88 -6.98
C PRO A 237 1.47 -1.18 -5.61
N ASP A 238 0.19 -0.88 -5.42
CA ASP A 238 -0.55 -1.25 -4.21
C ASP A 238 -1.05 -2.71 -4.23
N GLY A 239 -0.95 -3.38 -5.40
CA GLY A 239 -1.38 -4.75 -5.65
C GLY A 239 -2.90 -4.94 -5.75
N ALA A 240 -3.68 -3.88 -5.56
CA ALA A 240 -5.15 -3.95 -5.48
C ALA A 240 -5.84 -3.10 -6.55
N THR A 241 -5.24 -1.98 -6.94
CA THR A 241 -5.76 -1.12 -7.99
C THR A 241 -5.34 -1.66 -9.36
N THR A 242 -6.33 -1.98 -10.18
CA THR A 242 -6.15 -2.37 -11.58
C THR A 242 -6.89 -1.41 -12.51
N GLN A 243 -6.40 -1.26 -13.73
CA GLN A 243 -7.08 -0.57 -14.83
C GLN A 243 -6.98 -1.38 -16.12
N THR A 244 -7.95 -1.23 -17.01
CA THR A 244 -8.00 -1.94 -18.29
C THR A 244 -8.21 -0.98 -19.46
N GLY A 245 -7.74 -1.39 -20.64
CA GLY A 245 -7.98 -0.71 -21.90
C GLY A 245 -7.68 -1.61 -23.08
N VAL A 246 -7.92 -1.12 -24.29
CA VAL A 246 -7.76 -1.90 -25.54
C VAL A 246 -6.65 -1.28 -26.39
N VAL A 247 -5.84 -2.13 -27.01
CA VAL A 247 -4.81 -1.70 -27.96
C VAL A 247 -5.48 -1.23 -29.26
N ASP A 248 -5.11 -0.04 -29.73
CA ASP A 248 -5.64 0.56 -30.96
C ASP A 248 -5.18 -0.19 -32.24
N ALA A 249 -5.76 0.19 -33.39
CA ALA A 249 -5.44 -0.40 -34.69
C ALA A 249 -3.97 -0.16 -35.16
N HIS A 250 -3.24 0.77 -34.54
CA HIS A 250 -1.83 1.05 -34.78
C HIS A 250 -0.91 0.38 -33.72
N GLY A 251 -1.47 -0.49 -32.89
CA GLY A 251 -0.78 -1.22 -31.84
C GLY A 251 -0.45 -0.39 -30.60
N ASN A 252 -0.99 0.81 -30.40
CA ASN A 252 -0.75 1.61 -29.18
C ASN A 252 -1.79 1.32 -28.09
N PHE A 253 -1.39 1.46 -26.83
CA PHE A 253 -2.35 1.62 -25.73
C PHE A 253 -2.00 2.84 -24.86
N SER A 254 -3.01 3.36 -24.15
CA SER A 254 -2.83 4.35 -23.09
C SER A 254 -3.82 4.06 -21.95
N ILE A 255 -3.32 3.94 -20.73
CA ILE A 255 -4.08 3.62 -19.52
C ILE A 255 -3.84 4.72 -18.49
N GLU A 256 -4.89 5.38 -18.03
CA GLU A 256 -4.79 6.46 -17.03
C GLU A 256 -4.35 5.92 -15.65
N VAL A 257 -3.40 6.61 -15.01
CA VAL A 257 -3.00 6.35 -13.63
C VAL A 257 -4.05 6.99 -12.70
N PRO A 258 -4.79 6.20 -11.88
CA PRO A 258 -5.85 6.74 -11.03
C PRO A 258 -5.33 7.81 -10.07
N SER A 259 -6.12 8.85 -9.81
CA SER A 259 -5.75 9.95 -8.91
C SER A 259 -5.50 9.54 -7.45
N THR A 260 -5.96 8.36 -7.05
CA THR A 260 -5.67 7.70 -5.76
C THR A 260 -4.29 7.04 -5.69
N VAL A 261 -3.65 6.77 -6.83
CA VAL A 261 -2.36 6.10 -6.93
C VAL A 261 -1.24 7.14 -7.05
N GLN A 262 -0.31 7.13 -6.08
CA GLN A 262 0.90 7.95 -6.13
C GLN A 262 2.12 7.06 -6.37
N LEU A 263 2.71 7.17 -7.56
CA LEU A 263 3.88 6.40 -7.98
C LEU A 263 5.15 6.90 -7.26
N LYS A 264 5.93 5.95 -6.73
CA LYS A 264 7.19 6.19 -6.02
C LYS A 264 8.32 5.41 -6.69
N GLN A 265 9.54 5.92 -6.60
CA GLN A 265 10.73 5.26 -7.13
C GLN A 265 10.84 3.80 -6.63
N ASN A 266 11.35 2.91 -7.51
CA ASN A 266 11.59 1.48 -7.27
C ASN A 266 10.33 0.63 -7.04
N GLN A 267 9.14 1.19 -7.24
CA GLN A 267 7.90 0.41 -7.30
C GLN A 267 7.78 -0.34 -8.62
N ILE A 268 7.03 -1.45 -8.62
CA ILE A 268 6.77 -2.26 -9.82
C ILE A 268 5.32 -2.06 -10.26
N ILE A 269 5.13 -1.85 -11.57
CA ILE A 269 3.84 -1.91 -12.26
C ILE A 269 3.87 -3.15 -13.15
N THR A 270 2.83 -3.98 -13.09
CA THR A 270 2.69 -5.16 -13.96
C THR A 270 1.69 -4.84 -15.06
N VAL A 271 2.06 -5.08 -16.32
CA VAL A 271 1.22 -4.87 -17.50
C VAL A 271 1.04 -6.20 -18.22
N VAL A 272 -0.20 -6.66 -18.35
CA VAL A 272 -0.57 -7.94 -18.98
C VAL A 272 -1.33 -7.69 -20.26
N GLN A 273 -0.96 -8.37 -21.35
CA GLN A 273 -1.71 -8.37 -22.62
C GLN A 273 -2.49 -9.67 -22.79
N ILE A 274 -3.80 -9.54 -22.90
CA ILE A 274 -4.75 -10.62 -23.11
C ILE A 274 -5.27 -10.53 -24.55
N GLU A 275 -4.88 -11.50 -25.39
CA GLU A 275 -5.47 -11.75 -26.70
C GLU A 275 -6.55 -12.83 -26.59
N LYS A 276 -7.58 -12.76 -27.44
CA LYS A 276 -8.61 -13.81 -27.49
C LYS A 276 -7.98 -15.15 -27.87
N ASP A 277 -8.35 -16.21 -27.15
CA ASP A 277 -7.97 -17.60 -27.37
C ASP A 277 -6.44 -17.88 -27.32
N LYS A 278 -5.66 -16.96 -26.72
CA LYS A 278 -4.23 -17.12 -26.44
C LYS A 278 -3.92 -17.02 -24.95
N ILE A 279 -2.77 -17.56 -24.56
CA ILE A 279 -2.19 -17.40 -23.24
C ILE A 279 -1.67 -15.96 -23.09
N PRO A 280 -2.06 -15.21 -22.04
CA PRO A 280 -1.54 -13.86 -21.82
C PRO A 280 -0.03 -13.82 -21.61
N GLU A 281 0.58 -12.70 -21.97
CA GLU A 281 1.98 -12.39 -21.63
C GLU A 281 2.06 -11.07 -20.86
N SER A 282 3.13 -10.88 -20.10
CA SER A 282 3.25 -9.74 -19.20
C SER A 282 4.65 -9.13 -19.14
N VAL A 283 4.72 -7.85 -18.78
CA VAL A 283 5.96 -7.14 -18.50
C VAL A 283 5.86 -6.37 -17.20
N ASN A 284 6.94 -6.41 -16.42
CA ASN A 284 7.08 -5.63 -15.19
C ASN A 284 7.92 -4.38 -15.47
N VAL A 285 7.42 -3.22 -15.07
CA VAL A 285 8.07 -1.92 -15.25
C VAL A 285 8.42 -1.35 -13.87
N VAL A 286 9.68 -0.95 -13.69
CA VAL A 286 10.14 -0.29 -12.48
C VAL A 286 9.98 1.22 -12.62
N VAL A 287 9.30 1.85 -11.65
CA VAL A 287 9.09 3.30 -11.60
C VAL A 287 10.41 3.99 -11.28
N THR A 288 10.82 4.92 -12.15
CA THR A 288 12.05 5.72 -11.99
C THR A 288 11.76 7.12 -11.41
N PRO A 289 12.77 7.84 -10.87
CA PRO A 289 12.63 9.27 -10.60
C PRO A 289 12.38 10.05 -11.89
N SER A 290 11.50 11.04 -11.84
CA SER A 290 11.33 12.00 -12.93
C SER A 290 12.52 12.96 -13.04
N LYS A 291 12.64 13.67 -14.16
CA LYS A 291 13.61 14.77 -14.30
C LYS A 291 13.34 15.89 -13.29
N ALA A 292 12.08 16.19 -13.00
CA ALA A 292 11.69 17.12 -11.94
C ALA A 292 12.23 16.72 -10.56
N ASP A 293 12.13 15.45 -10.15
CA ASP A 293 12.64 15.00 -8.84
C ASP A 293 14.17 15.09 -8.73
N ARG A 294 14.86 15.03 -9.87
CA ARG A 294 16.32 15.10 -9.96
C ARG A 294 16.84 16.54 -10.06
N PHE A 295 15.94 17.53 -10.20
CA PHE A 295 16.30 18.92 -10.38
C PHE A 295 16.67 19.58 -9.04
N LYS A 296 17.89 20.11 -8.97
CA LYS A 296 18.47 20.74 -7.78
C LYS A 296 18.06 22.21 -7.70
N ILE A 297 17.58 22.65 -6.54
CA ILE A 297 17.35 24.08 -6.29
C ILE A 297 18.71 24.74 -5.94
N PRO A 298 19.12 25.83 -6.60
CA PRO A 298 20.37 26.52 -6.29
C PRO A 298 20.35 27.11 -4.88
N ALA A 299 21.43 26.94 -4.12
CA ALA A 299 21.57 27.56 -2.80
C ALA A 299 21.74 29.10 -2.88
N GLN A 300 22.28 29.60 -3.99
CA GLN A 300 22.47 31.02 -4.24
C GLN A 300 21.19 31.67 -4.79
N ARG A 301 20.56 32.50 -3.95
CA ARG A 301 19.42 33.34 -4.34
C ARG A 301 19.88 34.62 -5.02
N VAL A 302 19.09 35.10 -5.98
CA VAL A 302 19.30 36.39 -6.65
C VAL A 302 18.79 37.52 -5.74
N VAL A 303 19.62 38.54 -5.51
CA VAL A 303 19.18 39.76 -4.83
C VAL A 303 18.36 40.59 -5.81
N VAL A 304 17.14 40.95 -5.43
CA VAL A 304 16.20 41.75 -6.22
C VAL A 304 15.77 43.02 -5.50
N ASP A 305 15.37 44.04 -6.25
CA ASP A 305 14.94 45.33 -5.69
C ASP A 305 13.44 45.36 -5.35
N ASP A 306 12.60 44.63 -6.09
CA ASP A 306 11.17 44.41 -5.81
C ASP A 306 10.84 42.93 -6.03
N LYS A 307 10.38 42.23 -4.98
CA LYS A 307 9.96 40.81 -5.08
C LYS A 307 8.66 40.59 -5.83
N THR A 308 7.83 41.61 -5.99
CA THR A 308 6.53 41.52 -6.66
C THR A 308 6.64 41.81 -8.15
N HIS A 309 7.74 42.43 -8.60
CA HIS A 309 7.96 42.79 -10.00
C HIS A 309 9.44 42.69 -10.43
N LEU A 310 9.94 41.46 -10.59
CA LEU A 310 11.28 41.17 -11.10
C LEU A 310 11.48 41.74 -12.51
N THR A 311 12.58 42.48 -12.68
CA THR A 311 13.05 42.93 -13.99
C THR A 311 13.51 41.77 -14.88
N PRO A 312 13.57 41.93 -16.22
CA PRO A 312 14.10 40.91 -17.12
C PRO A 312 15.50 40.42 -16.74
N SER A 313 16.40 41.32 -16.29
CA SER A 313 17.76 40.95 -15.88
C SER A 313 17.79 40.09 -14.61
N GLU A 314 16.91 40.34 -13.64
CA GLU A 314 16.78 39.50 -12.44
C GLU A 314 16.24 38.12 -12.80
N LYS A 315 15.23 38.04 -13.68
CA LYS A 315 14.71 36.76 -14.20
C LYS A 315 15.78 35.96 -14.93
N ASP A 316 16.62 36.60 -15.75
CA ASP A 316 17.68 35.92 -16.47
C ASP A 316 18.81 35.43 -15.53
N LYS A 317 19.13 36.17 -14.46
CA LYS A 317 20.02 35.68 -13.38
C LYS A 317 19.42 34.45 -12.68
N VAL A 318 18.12 34.45 -12.39
CA VAL A 318 17.45 33.28 -11.78
C VAL A 318 17.52 32.07 -12.72
N LYS A 319 17.27 32.25 -14.03
CA LYS A 319 17.43 31.18 -15.04
C LYS A 319 18.87 30.67 -15.11
N HIS A 320 19.88 31.55 -15.06
CA HIS A 320 21.29 31.17 -15.09
C HIS A 320 21.65 30.33 -13.86
N ASN A 321 21.35 30.79 -12.64
CA ASN A 321 21.60 30.03 -11.40
C ASN A 321 20.91 28.64 -11.41
N LEU A 322 19.68 28.57 -11.92
CA LEU A 322 18.94 27.31 -12.07
C LEU A 322 19.62 26.35 -13.06
N ASN A 323 20.16 26.87 -14.15
CA ASN A 323 20.85 26.08 -15.17
C ASN A 323 22.25 25.63 -14.73
N ASP A 324 22.99 26.47 -14.01
CA ASP A 324 24.34 26.18 -13.53
C ASP A 324 24.32 25.12 -12.42
N ALA A 325 23.31 25.13 -11.55
CA ALA A 325 23.09 24.08 -10.56
C ALA A 325 22.69 22.72 -11.18
N ASN A 326 22.26 22.72 -12.45
CA ASN A 326 21.71 21.55 -13.15
C ASN A 326 22.32 21.40 -14.55
N PRO A 327 23.60 21.02 -14.68
CA PRO A 327 24.21 20.76 -15.99
C PRO A 327 23.54 19.58 -16.71
N ASP A 328 23.20 18.52 -15.97
CA ASP A 328 22.75 17.23 -16.54
C ASP A 328 21.23 17.13 -16.77
N VAL A 329 20.44 18.06 -16.20
CA VAL A 329 18.97 18.03 -16.22
C VAL A 329 18.44 19.39 -16.65
N LYS A 330 18.12 19.52 -17.93
CA LYS A 330 17.59 20.76 -18.52
C LYS A 330 16.07 20.67 -18.69
N PRO A 331 15.31 21.70 -18.29
CA PRO A 331 13.90 21.81 -18.64
C PRO A 331 13.75 22.04 -20.15
N ALA A 332 12.74 21.45 -20.77
CA ALA A 332 12.33 21.76 -22.14
C ALA A 332 11.72 23.17 -22.23
N LYS A 333 11.10 23.64 -21.14
CA LYS A 333 10.52 24.97 -21.02
C LYS A 333 10.66 25.50 -19.59
N GLN A 334 11.13 26.74 -19.46
CA GLN A 334 11.44 27.40 -18.20
C GLN A 334 10.88 28.82 -18.22
N THR A 335 9.98 29.13 -17.29
CA THR A 335 9.44 30.49 -17.10
C THR A 335 9.70 31.00 -15.68
N ILE A 336 9.93 32.30 -15.55
CA ILE A 336 10.03 33.01 -14.27
C ILE A 336 8.92 34.07 -14.26
N SER A 337 8.01 33.99 -13.30
CA SER A 337 6.91 34.95 -13.15
C SER A 337 7.41 36.31 -12.64
N ASP A 338 6.54 37.33 -12.63
CA ASP A 338 6.88 38.67 -12.12
C ASP A 338 7.20 38.67 -10.63
N ASN A 339 6.56 37.78 -9.84
CA ASN A 339 6.86 37.58 -8.42
C ASN A 339 8.03 36.59 -8.15
N GLY A 340 8.69 36.08 -9.20
CA GLY A 340 9.91 35.27 -9.08
C GLY A 340 9.73 33.77 -8.86
N ASP A 341 8.52 33.24 -8.95
CA ASP A 341 8.31 31.78 -9.00
C ASP A 341 8.84 31.22 -10.32
N ALA A 342 9.53 30.08 -10.27
CA ALA A 342 9.97 29.37 -11.48
C ALA A 342 9.04 28.20 -11.78
N SER A 343 8.57 28.11 -13.02
CA SER A 343 7.85 26.94 -13.54
C SER A 343 8.70 26.24 -14.60
N LEU A 344 8.97 24.96 -14.36
CA LEU A 344 9.82 24.10 -15.17
C LEU A 344 9.00 22.93 -15.72
N GLU A 345 9.13 22.70 -17.01
CA GLU A 345 8.50 21.59 -17.75
C GLU A 345 9.62 20.83 -18.47
N PHE A 346 9.69 19.52 -18.25
CA PHE A 346 10.73 18.64 -18.77
C PHE A 346 10.22 17.83 -19.98
N ASP A 347 11.15 17.31 -20.78
CA ASP A 347 10.88 16.47 -21.96
C ASP A 347 10.31 15.08 -21.63
N ASP A 348 10.41 14.63 -20.36
CA ASP A 348 9.69 13.47 -19.84
C ASP A 348 8.24 13.80 -19.43
N GLY A 349 7.79 15.04 -19.63
CA GLY A 349 6.46 15.54 -19.23
C GLY A 349 6.32 15.80 -17.73
N SER A 350 7.37 15.60 -16.92
CA SER A 350 7.36 16.01 -15.52
C SER A 350 7.42 17.54 -15.39
N THR A 351 6.92 18.04 -14.26
CA THR A 351 6.91 19.49 -13.97
C THR A 351 7.40 19.77 -12.56
N LEU A 352 7.97 20.96 -12.37
CA LEU A 352 8.40 21.46 -11.07
C LEU A 352 8.08 22.96 -10.96
N VAL A 353 7.42 23.35 -9.88
CA VAL A 353 7.28 24.75 -9.48
C VAL A 353 8.20 25.00 -8.29
N ILE A 354 9.09 25.97 -8.43
CA ILE A 354 10.01 26.39 -7.36
C ILE A 354 9.56 27.77 -6.87
N PRO A 355 9.10 27.90 -5.61
CA PRO A 355 8.63 29.18 -5.10
C PRO A 355 9.72 30.25 -5.02
N ALA A 356 9.34 31.51 -5.17
CA ALA A 356 10.22 32.67 -5.19
C ALA A 356 11.12 32.77 -3.94
N ASP A 357 10.65 32.38 -2.76
CA ASP A 357 11.43 32.42 -1.51
C ASP A 357 12.72 31.56 -1.57
N LYS A 358 12.74 30.54 -2.44
CA LYS A 358 13.91 29.69 -2.70
C LYS A 358 14.88 30.27 -3.72
N LEU A 359 14.46 31.25 -4.52
CA LEU A 359 15.19 31.75 -5.69
C LEU A 359 15.63 33.21 -5.58
N VAL A 360 14.88 34.04 -4.87
CA VAL A 360 15.16 35.47 -4.70
C VAL A 360 15.16 35.92 -3.24
N VAL A 361 15.90 37.00 -2.99
CA VAL A 361 15.89 37.73 -1.72
C VAL A 361 15.86 39.22 -2.02
N GLU A 362 15.14 39.98 -1.22
CA GLU A 362 14.96 41.42 -1.45
C GLU A 362 16.11 42.19 -0.83
N ARG A 363 16.53 43.26 -1.50
CA ARG A 363 17.56 44.14 -0.96
C ARG A 363 17.02 44.88 0.26
N VAL A 364 17.49 44.50 1.44
CA VAL A 364 17.31 45.31 2.65
C VAL A 364 18.14 46.58 2.48
N VAL A 365 17.51 47.69 2.11
CA VAL A 365 18.14 49.01 2.10
C VAL A 365 18.32 49.44 3.55
N PRO A 366 19.55 49.74 4.02
CA PRO A 366 19.74 50.30 5.36
C PRO A 366 19.01 51.65 5.46
N PRO A 367 18.40 52.00 6.61
CA PRO A 367 17.78 53.30 6.78
C PRO A 367 18.84 54.40 6.59
N THR A 368 18.59 55.29 5.64
CA THR A 368 19.49 56.40 5.32
C THR A 368 19.69 57.28 6.57
N PRO A 369 20.93 57.58 6.99
CA PRO A 369 21.17 58.55 8.06
C PRO A 369 20.54 59.90 7.68
N PRO A 370 19.93 60.64 8.62
CA PRO A 370 19.33 61.93 8.31
C PRO A 370 20.40 62.91 7.83
N THR A 371 20.25 63.40 6.60
CA THR A 371 21.16 64.39 5.99
C THR A 371 21.18 65.68 6.81
N PRO A 372 22.35 66.23 7.18
CA PRO A 372 22.42 67.52 7.88
C PRO A 372 21.85 68.64 7.00
N SER A 373 20.88 69.39 7.53
CA SER A 373 20.32 70.56 6.86
C SER A 373 21.27 71.76 6.94
N THR A 374 21.88 72.10 5.81
CA THR A 374 22.72 73.30 5.66
C THR A 374 21.87 74.44 5.04
N PRO A 375 21.93 75.69 5.56
CA PRO A 375 20.92 76.71 5.25
C PRO A 375 21.06 77.33 3.85
N SER A 376 19.93 77.55 3.18
CA SER A 376 19.84 78.27 1.91
C SER A 376 20.06 79.78 2.07
N ALA A 377 20.87 80.36 1.20
CA ALA A 377 21.08 81.80 1.03
C ALA A 377 21.30 82.11 -0.48
N PRO A 378 21.15 83.36 -0.95
CA PRO A 378 19.87 83.84 -1.46
C PRO A 378 19.82 84.04 -2.99
N VAL A 379 18.60 84.21 -3.49
CA VAL A 379 18.25 84.53 -4.89
C VAL A 379 18.67 85.96 -5.27
N PRO A 380 19.04 86.20 -6.54
CA PRO A 380 18.66 87.43 -7.24
C PRO A 380 17.84 87.18 -8.53
N THR A 381 17.15 88.23 -8.96
CA THR A 381 15.95 88.23 -9.83
C THR A 381 16.12 88.91 -11.19
N THR A 382 15.28 88.54 -12.17
CA THR A 382 14.59 89.39 -13.20
C THR A 382 13.53 88.50 -13.88
N SER A 383 12.22 88.77 -13.82
CA SER A 383 11.41 89.73 -14.64
C SER A 383 11.30 89.28 -16.13
N ASP A 384 10.15 89.27 -16.81
CA ASP A 384 8.89 90.02 -16.64
C ASP A 384 7.58 89.26 -17.04
N ALA A 385 6.45 89.77 -16.52
CA ALA A 385 5.05 89.85 -16.99
C ALA A 385 4.45 88.87 -18.06
N ASN A 386 3.13 88.57 -18.11
CA ASN A 386 1.99 89.23 -17.46
C ASN A 386 0.76 88.33 -17.19
N THR A 387 0.01 88.74 -16.16
CA THR A 387 -1.29 88.32 -15.60
C THR A 387 -2.43 87.88 -16.55
N HIS A 388 -3.29 86.95 -16.08
CA HIS A 388 -4.63 87.28 -15.54
C HIS A 388 -5.33 86.07 -14.87
N GLN A 389 -6.05 86.34 -13.77
CA GLN A 389 -6.86 85.38 -13.00
C GLN A 389 -8.02 86.14 -12.32
N PRO A 390 -9.14 85.49 -12.00
CA PRO A 390 -9.83 85.81 -10.74
C PRO A 390 -10.25 84.57 -9.90
N LEU A 391 -10.37 84.81 -8.60
CA LEU A 391 -10.91 83.97 -7.50
C LEU A 391 -12.02 84.81 -6.77
N PRO A 392 -12.65 84.40 -5.64
CA PRO A 392 -12.65 83.12 -4.87
C PRO A 392 -14.11 82.56 -4.69
N GLN A 393 -14.47 81.50 -3.94
CA GLN A 393 -14.17 81.01 -2.57
C GLN A 393 -14.41 79.47 -2.50
N GLY A 394 -14.26 78.69 -1.41
CA GLY A 394 -14.06 78.99 0.02
C GLY A 394 -13.54 77.78 0.86
N LYS A 395 -14.14 77.49 2.03
CA LYS A 395 -13.73 76.47 3.05
C LYS A 395 -14.89 76.13 4.01
N PRO A 396 -14.79 75.21 5.01
CA PRO A 396 -14.21 73.84 5.06
C PRO A 396 -15.05 72.81 5.91
N ALA A 397 -14.71 71.50 5.93
CA ALA A 397 -14.85 70.60 7.12
C ALA A 397 -14.24 69.18 6.91
N LEU A 398 -13.86 68.52 8.02
CA LEU A 398 -13.29 67.15 8.20
C LEU A 398 -14.14 66.41 9.28
N PRO A 399 -13.86 65.14 9.70
CA PRO A 399 -13.51 63.89 8.99
C PRO A 399 -14.16 62.59 9.60
N GLN A 400 -13.69 61.38 9.21
CA GLN A 400 -13.69 60.10 9.99
C GLN A 400 -15.07 59.39 10.25
N THR A 401 -15.24 58.08 10.57
CA THR A 401 -14.37 56.86 10.75
C THR A 401 -15.22 55.56 10.74
N GLY A 402 -14.59 54.38 10.67
CA GLY A 402 -15.15 53.04 11.01
C GLY A 402 -15.05 52.06 9.82
N VAL A 403 -14.10 51.13 9.69
CA VAL A 403 -13.41 50.17 10.59
C VAL A 403 -14.34 49.14 11.27
N ASN A 404 -14.35 47.89 10.79
CA ASN A 404 -13.80 46.69 11.49
C ASN A 404 -14.19 45.35 10.82
N ASP A 405 -13.34 44.34 11.02
CA ASP A 405 -13.40 42.99 10.45
C ASP A 405 -14.45 42.05 11.08
N ALA A 406 -14.84 40.97 10.37
CA ALA A 406 -14.72 39.57 10.84
C ALA A 406 -15.44 38.55 9.93
N SER A 407 -14.89 37.33 9.85
CA SER A 407 -15.55 36.07 9.43
C SER A 407 -15.48 35.09 10.62
N PRO A 408 -16.03 33.84 10.59
CA PRO A 408 -17.08 33.21 9.75
C PRO A 408 -18.21 32.54 10.61
N PHE A 409 -19.23 31.89 10.00
CA PHE A 409 -19.71 30.49 10.29
C PHE A 409 -21.08 30.13 9.64
N ALA A 410 -21.33 28.82 9.56
CA ALA A 410 -22.33 28.03 8.80
C ALA A 410 -23.85 28.17 9.16
N SER A 411 -24.68 27.44 8.39
CA SER A 411 -26.15 27.11 8.53
C SER A 411 -27.03 27.72 7.41
N LEU A 412 -28.10 27.12 6.84
CA LEU A 412 -28.76 25.78 6.91
C LEU A 412 -29.88 25.67 5.81
N MET A 413 -30.45 24.47 5.59
CA MET A 413 -31.67 24.07 4.82
C MET A 413 -31.47 23.74 3.31
N LEU A 414 -31.77 22.53 2.78
CA LEU A 414 -33.04 21.73 2.70
C LEU A 414 -34.09 22.41 1.80
N GLY A 415 -34.36 21.96 0.58
CA GLY A 415 -35.05 20.73 0.11
C GLY A 415 -35.97 21.13 -1.07
N LEU A 416 -36.68 20.31 -1.86
CA LEU A 416 -36.92 18.86 -1.94
C LEU A 416 -37.65 18.57 -3.29
N GLY A 417 -37.53 17.39 -3.91
CA GLY A 417 -38.65 16.78 -4.66
C GLY A 417 -38.50 16.39 -6.15
N GLY A 418 -38.22 15.10 -6.40
CA GLY A 418 -39.05 14.26 -7.30
C GLY A 418 -38.60 14.00 -8.75
N PHE A 419 -38.27 12.73 -9.08
CA PHE A 419 -39.20 11.80 -9.75
C PHE A 419 -38.71 10.33 -9.71
N LEU A 420 -39.62 9.36 -9.85
CA LEU A 420 -39.41 7.92 -9.69
C LEU A 420 -39.01 7.18 -10.98
N GLY A 421 -38.37 6.01 -10.83
CA GLY A 421 -38.27 4.99 -11.88
C GLY A 421 -37.80 3.61 -11.34
N LEU A 422 -38.73 2.71 -11.01
CA LEU A 422 -38.42 1.31 -10.63
C LEU A 422 -38.28 0.42 -11.87
N PHE A 423 -37.36 -0.56 -11.82
CA PHE A 423 -37.59 -1.86 -12.47
C PHE A 423 -36.99 -3.00 -11.63
N GLY A 424 -37.86 -3.92 -11.20
CA GLY A 424 -37.47 -5.17 -10.55
C GLY A 424 -38.18 -6.35 -11.22
N ILE A 425 -37.43 -7.33 -11.72
CA ILE A 425 -37.99 -8.48 -12.44
C ILE A 425 -38.21 -9.64 -11.46
N ARG A 426 -39.48 -10.00 -11.25
CA ARG A 426 -39.92 -11.13 -10.40
C ARG A 426 -40.44 -12.24 -11.30
N ARG A 427 -39.71 -13.36 -11.41
CA ARG A 427 -40.16 -14.52 -12.21
C ARG A 427 -41.42 -15.14 -11.59
N ARG A 428 -42.50 -15.27 -12.37
CA ARG A 428 -43.70 -16.05 -11.98
C ARG A 428 -43.54 -17.51 -12.40
N LYS A 429 -43.81 -18.41 -11.46
CA LYS A 429 -44.04 -19.83 -11.68
C LYS A 429 -45.43 -20.02 -12.31
N LYS A 430 -45.55 -20.81 -13.38
CA LYS A 430 -46.84 -21.32 -13.89
C LYS A 430 -46.82 -22.84 -13.87
N ARG A 431 -47.99 -23.44 -13.65
CA ARG A 431 -48.27 -24.88 -13.57
C ARG A 431 -49.45 -25.15 -14.53
N GLY A 432 -49.55 -26.37 -15.04
CA GLY A 432 -50.50 -26.76 -16.08
C GLY A 432 -49.75 -27.09 -17.40
N ASP A 433 -49.99 -28.22 -18.06
CA ASP A 433 -50.94 -29.29 -17.74
C ASP A 433 -50.49 -30.65 -18.32
N ASN A 434 -51.22 -31.72 -18.00
CA ASN A 434 -50.98 -33.10 -18.43
C ASN A 434 -50.89 -33.29 -19.96
N THR A 435 -49.99 -34.19 -20.39
CA THR A 435 -50.36 -35.26 -21.33
C THR A 435 -49.59 -36.55 -20.98
N THR A 436 -50.28 -37.68 -21.07
CA THR A 436 -49.80 -39.08 -20.96
C THR A 436 -49.11 -39.57 -22.24
N GLU A 437 -48.76 -40.88 -22.28
CA GLU A 437 -48.13 -41.65 -23.38
C GLU A 437 -46.60 -41.52 -23.50
N GLN A 438 -45.81 -42.60 -23.68
CA GLN A 438 -46.10 -44.05 -23.69
C GLN A 438 -44.82 -44.86 -23.40
N ASP A 439 -44.96 -46.15 -23.06
CA ASP A 439 -43.87 -47.09 -22.80
C ASP A 439 -42.93 -47.32 -24.00
N SER A 440 -41.64 -47.54 -23.72
CA SER A 440 -40.90 -48.71 -24.26
C SER A 440 -39.58 -48.96 -23.52
N ASP A 441 -39.47 -50.19 -23.00
CA ASP A 441 -38.32 -51.10 -23.10
C ASP A 441 -37.24 -50.69 -24.13
N ASN A 442 -35.94 -50.96 -23.96
CA ASN A 442 -35.44 -52.27 -23.54
C ASN A 442 -33.96 -52.27 -23.10
N THR A 443 -33.65 -53.27 -22.28
CA THR A 443 -32.39 -53.89 -21.85
C THR A 443 -31.25 -54.00 -22.87
N ALA A 444 -30.01 -54.10 -22.33
CA ALA A 444 -28.75 -54.61 -22.91
C ALA A 444 -28.01 -53.68 -23.91
N GLN A 445 -26.67 -53.63 -23.93
CA GLN A 445 -25.65 -54.52 -23.33
C GLN A 445 -24.69 -53.80 -22.38
#